data_AF-A0A5C6BTN9-F1
#
_entry.id   AF-A0A5C6BTN9-F1
#
_cell.length_a   1.000
_cell.length_b   1.000
_cell.length_c   1.000
_cell.angle_alpha   90.00
_cell.angle_beta   90.00
_cell.angle_gamma   90.00
#
_symmetry.space_group_name_H-M   'P 1'
#
loop_
_entity.id
_entity.type
_entity.pdbx_description
1 polymer ?
#
loop_
_entity_poly.entity_id
_entity_poly.type
_entity_poly.pdbx_seq_one_letter_code
_entity_poly.pdbx_strand_id
1 'polypeptide(L)'
;MKMRDMFLITMLLGNLVFVGLAPGQTGANAISAQIVASRSSFDALRVDAVDGRSPIRVVTVLSFFNAERVGENAPVVDGLLAFCIDEGRPVAAVNIYPWDGNVCHELDVLSRQANLRLSYDTGVQWQPAESAAVFHQIEGTDPPSPNPAVRLRQIKHFASLFSATLVGFNSDDSDRQELRRMPTPLYRYQVPSPEKARGVVDGAVFAFVQGNDPEVLLLIEAIRDNQTMHWEYAFVRASSGSLTGSYRGTVTWRAEKFPPDSNPIGSHFTVRQPFGK
;
A
#
# COMPACT_ATOMS: atom_id res chain seq x y z
N MET A 1 -19.21 -71.25 22.51
CA MET A 1 -19.64 -72.24 21.49
C MET A 1 -20.31 -71.48 20.35
N LYS A 2 -19.74 -71.56 19.13
CA LYS A 2 -20.13 -70.94 17.82
C LYS A 2 -19.88 -69.40 17.70
N MET A 3 -18.93 -68.90 16.88
CA MET A 3 -18.91 -68.72 15.39
C MET A 3 -20.20 -68.06 14.88
N ARG A 4 -20.26 -67.04 14.01
CA ARG A 4 -19.40 -66.53 12.90
C ARG A 4 -20.12 -65.25 12.38
N ASP A 5 -19.46 -64.13 12.05
CA ASP A 5 -19.28 -63.55 10.69
C ASP A 5 -18.91 -62.06 10.97
N MET A 6 -17.80 -61.41 10.62
CA MET A 6 -16.84 -61.39 9.50
C MET A 6 -17.40 -60.81 8.18
N PHE A 7 -17.48 -59.48 8.11
CA PHE A 7 -17.47 -58.73 6.85
C PHE A 7 -16.11 -58.03 6.69
N LEU A 8 -15.42 -58.40 5.61
CA LEU A 8 -14.13 -57.90 5.16
C LEU A 8 -14.41 -56.86 4.06
N ILE A 9 -14.06 -55.59 4.28
CA ILE A 9 -14.06 -54.56 3.23
C ILE A 9 -12.64 -54.46 2.68
N THR A 10 -12.45 -55.00 1.48
CA THR A 10 -11.23 -54.88 0.68
C THR A 10 -11.24 -53.52 -0.02
N MET A 11 -10.40 -52.58 0.41
CA MET A 11 -10.08 -51.38 -0.38
C MET A 11 -8.89 -51.65 -1.30
N LEU A 12 -9.10 -51.49 -2.60
CA LEU A 12 -8.05 -51.45 -3.61
C LEU A 12 -7.21 -50.18 -3.44
N LEU A 13 -5.93 -50.35 -3.09
CA LEU A 13 -4.91 -49.33 -3.21
C LEU A 13 -4.50 -49.19 -4.68
N GLY A 14 -4.99 -48.14 -5.33
CA GLY A 14 -4.47 -47.68 -6.61
C GLY A 14 -3.14 -46.94 -6.40
N ASN A 15 -2.07 -47.45 -7.01
CA ASN A 15 -0.76 -46.78 -7.05
C ASN A 15 -0.87 -45.47 -7.84
N LEU A 16 -0.97 -44.34 -7.12
CA LEU A 16 -0.72 -43.03 -7.69
C LEU A 16 0.81 -42.81 -7.68
N VAL A 17 1.42 -42.84 -8.86
CA VAL A 17 2.82 -42.43 -9.05
C VAL A 17 2.87 -40.91 -8.87
N PHE A 18 3.31 -40.46 -7.69
CA PHE A 18 3.76 -39.08 -7.52
C PHE A 18 5.08 -38.92 -8.26
N VAL A 19 5.05 -38.19 -9.38
CA VAL A 19 6.27 -37.64 -9.97
C VAL A 19 6.77 -36.57 -9.00
N GLY A 20 7.77 -36.94 -8.19
CA GLY A 20 8.44 -36.02 -7.28
C GLY A 20 9.15 -34.93 -8.08
N LEU A 21 8.69 -33.69 -7.93
CA LEU A 21 9.47 -32.52 -8.32
C LEU A 21 10.67 -32.42 -7.36
N ALA A 22 11.87 -32.31 -7.92
CA ALA A 22 13.09 -32.18 -7.15
C ALA A 22 13.06 -30.90 -6.28
N PRO A 23 13.34 -30.97 -4.97
CA PRO A 23 13.44 -29.81 -4.11
C PRO A 23 14.74 -29.06 -4.47
N GLY A 24 14.63 -27.85 -5.04
CA GLY A 24 15.78 -26.96 -5.20
C GLY A 24 15.81 -26.05 -6.42
N GLN A 25 14.97 -26.26 -7.44
CA GLN A 25 14.93 -25.39 -8.64
C GLN A 25 13.61 -24.61 -8.84
N THR A 26 12.66 -24.74 -7.92
CA THR A 26 11.33 -24.12 -8.04
C THR A 26 11.24 -22.68 -7.53
N GLY A 27 12.21 -22.21 -6.72
CA GLY A 27 12.14 -20.89 -6.06
C GLY A 27 12.33 -19.69 -6.99
N ALA A 28 13.44 -19.63 -7.73
CA ALA A 28 13.78 -18.44 -8.53
C ALA A 28 12.85 -18.22 -9.75
N ASN A 29 12.41 -19.32 -10.38
CA ASN A 29 11.44 -19.28 -11.48
C ASN A 29 10.04 -18.89 -10.97
N ALA A 30 9.66 -19.31 -9.76
CA ALA A 30 8.40 -18.91 -9.13
C ALA A 30 8.40 -17.41 -8.76
N ILE A 31 9.50 -16.89 -8.19
CA ILE A 31 9.62 -15.45 -7.84
C ILE A 31 9.54 -14.57 -9.11
N SER A 32 10.25 -14.94 -10.19
CA SER A 32 10.17 -14.21 -11.46
C SER A 32 8.76 -14.24 -12.05
N ALA A 33 8.07 -15.38 -11.96
CA ALA A 33 6.67 -15.50 -12.38
C ALA A 33 5.72 -14.66 -11.48
N GLN A 34 6.00 -14.53 -10.18
CA GLN A 34 5.22 -13.71 -9.25
C GLN A 34 5.38 -12.22 -9.55
N ILE A 35 6.58 -11.75 -9.87
CA ILE A 35 6.83 -10.37 -10.29
C ILE A 35 6.14 -10.07 -11.62
N VAL A 36 6.24 -10.99 -12.58
CA VAL A 36 5.54 -10.86 -13.86
C VAL A 36 4.03 -10.86 -13.65
N ALA A 37 3.49 -11.77 -12.84
CA ALA A 37 2.08 -11.84 -12.49
C ALA A 37 1.59 -10.57 -11.79
N SER A 38 2.36 -10.03 -10.85
CA SER A 38 2.06 -8.78 -10.12
C SER A 38 2.10 -7.56 -11.04
N ARG A 39 2.96 -7.57 -12.05
CA ARG A 39 3.00 -6.52 -13.08
C ARG A 39 1.87 -6.67 -14.09
N SER A 40 1.48 -7.89 -14.46
CA SER A 40 0.36 -8.12 -15.38
C SER A 40 -1.00 -7.95 -14.71
N SER A 41 -1.14 -8.21 -13.42
CA SER A 41 -2.37 -7.95 -12.66
C SER A 41 -2.65 -6.44 -12.58
N PHE A 42 -1.59 -5.62 -12.70
CA PHE A 42 -1.69 -4.18 -12.85
C PHE A 42 -2.39 -3.76 -14.15
N ASP A 43 -2.19 -4.49 -15.25
CA ASP A 43 -2.84 -4.20 -16.54
C ASP A 43 -4.36 -4.49 -16.51
N ALA A 44 -4.80 -5.39 -15.61
CA ALA A 44 -6.20 -5.68 -15.37
C ALA A 44 -6.90 -4.66 -14.45
N LEU A 45 -6.15 -3.71 -13.88
CA LEU A 45 -6.66 -2.71 -12.96
C LEU A 45 -7.32 -1.55 -13.72
N ARG A 46 -8.64 -1.41 -13.58
CA ARG A 46 -9.35 -0.23 -14.10
C ARG A 46 -9.63 0.72 -12.95
N VAL A 47 -9.22 1.98 -13.09
CA VAL A 47 -9.42 3.01 -12.08
C VAL A 47 -10.11 4.21 -12.71
N ASP A 48 -11.31 4.49 -12.23
CA ASP A 48 -12.19 5.52 -12.75
C ASP A 48 -12.53 6.53 -11.65
N ALA A 49 -12.69 7.80 -12.02
CA ALA A 49 -13.28 8.79 -11.13
C ALA A 49 -14.80 8.51 -11.02
N VAL A 50 -15.37 8.58 -9.81
CA VAL A 50 -16.81 8.26 -9.60
C VAL A 50 -17.71 9.29 -10.29
N ASP A 51 -17.23 10.52 -10.45
CA ASP A 51 -17.94 11.61 -11.13
C ASP A 51 -17.85 11.56 -12.68
N GLY A 52 -17.22 10.53 -13.24
CA GLY A 52 -17.11 10.33 -14.69
C GLY A 52 -16.11 11.26 -15.38
N ARG A 53 -15.22 11.93 -14.63
CA ARG A 53 -14.08 12.69 -15.20
C ARG A 53 -13.04 11.76 -15.83
N SER A 54 -11.99 12.36 -16.40
CA SER A 54 -10.89 11.67 -17.07
C SER A 54 -10.38 10.45 -16.28
N PRO A 55 -9.92 9.39 -16.98
CA PRO A 55 -9.46 8.17 -16.33
C PRO A 55 -8.31 8.46 -15.36
N ILE A 56 -8.36 7.82 -14.20
CA ILE A 56 -7.33 7.94 -13.17
C ILE A 56 -6.11 7.15 -13.63
N ARG A 57 -4.97 7.83 -13.75
CA ARG A 57 -3.74 7.19 -14.24
C ARG A 57 -3.06 6.44 -13.12
N VAL A 58 -2.74 5.17 -13.30
CA VAL A 58 -1.94 4.42 -12.31
C VAL A 58 -0.45 4.53 -12.66
N VAL A 59 0.41 4.79 -11.68
CA VAL A 59 1.85 5.00 -11.85
C VAL A 59 2.61 4.21 -10.80
N THR A 60 3.48 3.30 -11.23
CA THR A 60 4.44 2.64 -10.33
C THR A 60 5.46 3.67 -9.83
N VAL A 61 5.57 3.81 -8.51
CA VAL A 61 6.46 4.79 -7.87
C VAL A 61 7.62 4.16 -7.11
N LEU A 62 7.50 2.88 -6.76
CA LEU A 62 8.55 2.13 -6.11
C LEU A 62 8.45 0.65 -6.51
N SER A 63 9.58 0.05 -6.85
CA SER A 63 9.76 -1.40 -6.77
C SER A 63 10.60 -1.68 -5.54
N PHE A 64 10.20 -2.65 -4.73
CA PHE A 64 10.87 -2.94 -3.48
C PHE A 64 11.06 -4.43 -3.29
N PHE A 65 11.91 -4.73 -2.33
CA PHE A 65 12.30 -6.06 -1.90
C PHE A 65 12.32 -6.03 -0.38
N ASN A 66 11.73 -7.05 0.26
CA ASN A 66 11.74 -7.20 1.72
C ASN A 66 12.33 -8.55 2.14
N ALA A 67 13.60 -8.54 2.58
CA ALA A 67 14.24 -9.69 3.20
C ALA A 67 13.94 -9.81 4.71
N GLU A 68 13.37 -8.79 5.35
CA GLU A 68 13.09 -8.81 6.79
C GLU A 68 11.74 -9.51 7.08
N ARG A 69 10.78 -9.46 6.16
CA ARG A 69 9.47 -10.15 6.27
C ARG A 69 9.51 -11.65 5.97
N VAL A 70 10.63 -12.15 5.44
CA VAL A 70 10.80 -13.57 5.20
C VAL A 70 11.38 -14.21 6.46
N GLY A 71 10.59 -15.07 7.11
CA GLY A 71 11.18 -16.04 8.04
C GLY A 71 12.20 -16.93 7.31
N GLU A 72 12.99 -17.72 8.04
CA GLU A 72 14.11 -18.52 7.50
C GLU A 72 13.79 -19.41 6.28
N ASN A 73 12.51 -19.64 5.97
CA ASN A 73 12.04 -20.50 4.89
C ASN A 73 11.09 -19.84 3.87
N ALA A 74 10.83 -18.54 3.97
CA ALA A 74 9.92 -17.85 3.05
C ALA A 74 10.69 -17.24 1.86
N PRO A 75 10.18 -17.34 0.61
CA PRO A 75 10.80 -16.68 -0.52
C PRO A 75 10.71 -15.17 -0.34
N VAL A 76 11.80 -14.48 -0.69
CA VAL A 76 11.89 -13.02 -0.80
C VAL A 76 10.58 -12.42 -1.32
N VAL A 77 10.09 -11.37 -0.65
CA VAL A 77 8.95 -10.60 -1.14
C VAL A 77 9.46 -9.50 -2.06
N ASP A 78 9.27 -9.69 -3.36
CA ASP A 78 9.40 -8.63 -4.36
C ASP A 78 8.04 -7.99 -4.61
N GLY A 79 7.97 -6.68 -4.42
CA GLY A 79 6.72 -5.93 -4.51
C GLY A 79 6.85 -4.64 -5.31
N LEU A 80 5.71 -4.02 -5.54
CA LEU A 80 5.62 -2.70 -6.14
C LEU A 80 4.59 -1.86 -5.41
N LEU A 81 4.89 -0.58 -5.28
CA LEU A 81 3.94 0.43 -4.86
C LEU A 81 3.60 1.30 -6.06
N ALA A 82 2.32 1.46 -6.31
CA ALA A 82 1.79 2.34 -7.34
C ALA A 82 0.82 3.35 -6.74
N PHE A 83 0.69 4.50 -7.40
CA PHE A 83 -0.30 5.51 -7.08
C PHE A 83 -1.33 5.64 -8.19
N CYS A 84 -2.59 5.75 -7.79
CA CYS A 84 -3.68 6.21 -8.64
C CYS A 84 -3.64 7.75 -8.66
N ILE A 85 -3.43 8.34 -9.83
CA ILE A 85 -3.21 9.77 -10.04
C ILE A 85 -4.43 10.39 -10.71
N ASP A 86 -5.14 11.26 -10.00
CA ASP A 86 -6.24 12.09 -10.52
C ASP A 86 -5.75 13.54 -10.68
N GLU A 87 -5.87 14.10 -11.88
CA GLU A 87 -5.42 15.46 -12.23
C GLU A 87 -3.99 15.81 -11.72
N GLY A 88 -3.09 14.83 -11.74
CA GLY A 88 -1.70 14.97 -11.31
C GLY A 88 -1.44 14.71 -9.82
N ARG A 89 -2.49 14.59 -8.98
CA ARG A 89 -2.41 14.32 -7.54
C ARG A 89 -2.66 12.83 -7.22
N PRO A 90 -1.86 12.18 -6.36
CA PRO A 90 -2.19 10.86 -5.83
C PRO A 90 -3.48 10.86 -5.02
N VAL A 91 -4.42 9.98 -5.37
CA VAL A 91 -5.71 9.79 -4.68
C VAL A 91 -5.83 8.42 -4.00
N ALA A 92 -5.06 7.43 -4.45
CA ALA A 92 -4.94 6.15 -3.78
C ALA A 92 -3.54 5.55 -3.97
N ALA A 93 -3.15 4.66 -3.06
CA ALA A 93 -2.00 3.80 -3.15
C ALA A 93 -2.45 2.36 -3.39
N VAL A 94 -1.63 1.61 -4.14
CA VAL A 94 -1.80 0.17 -4.36
C VAL A 94 -0.44 -0.48 -4.08
N ASN A 95 -0.33 -1.16 -2.95
CA ASN A 95 0.83 -1.97 -2.60
C ASN A 95 0.59 -3.41 -3.08
N ILE A 96 1.42 -3.88 -4.01
CA ILE A 96 1.26 -5.18 -4.65
C ILE A 96 2.44 -6.07 -4.28
N TYR A 97 2.15 -7.23 -3.70
CA TYR A 97 3.18 -8.14 -3.21
C TYR A 97 2.67 -9.59 -3.13
N PRO A 98 3.55 -10.59 -3.27
CA PRO A 98 3.20 -11.99 -3.04
C PRO A 98 3.05 -12.28 -1.55
N TRP A 99 1.96 -12.94 -1.17
CA TRP A 99 1.74 -13.41 0.20
C TRP A 99 0.80 -14.61 0.24
N ASP A 100 1.16 -15.64 1.01
CA ASP A 100 0.32 -16.82 1.29
C ASP A 100 -0.32 -17.44 0.03
N GLY A 101 0.49 -17.69 -1.01
CA GLY A 101 0.00 -18.28 -2.27
C GLY A 101 -0.80 -17.34 -3.18
N ASN A 102 -0.89 -16.05 -2.84
CA ASN A 102 -1.61 -15.04 -3.59
C ASN A 102 -0.71 -13.88 -4.01
N VAL A 103 -1.08 -13.18 -5.09
CA VAL A 103 -0.72 -11.77 -5.31
C VAL A 103 -1.74 -10.93 -4.54
N CYS A 104 -1.27 -10.20 -3.53
CA CYS A 104 -2.07 -9.29 -2.74
C CYS A 104 -1.95 -7.88 -3.30
N HIS A 105 -3.07 -7.19 -3.44
CA HIS A 105 -3.15 -5.76 -3.73
C HIS A 105 -3.77 -5.09 -2.51
N GLU A 106 -2.95 -4.49 -1.65
CA GLU A 106 -3.42 -3.64 -0.55
C GLU A 106 -3.66 -2.23 -1.09
N LEU A 107 -4.86 -1.72 -0.87
CA LEU A 107 -5.34 -0.46 -1.42
C LEU A 107 -5.68 0.51 -0.29
N ASP A 108 -5.18 1.74 -0.38
CA ASP A 108 -5.41 2.79 0.62
C ASP A 108 -5.73 4.13 -0.04
N VAL A 109 -6.71 4.86 0.51
CA VAL A 109 -7.06 6.22 0.03
C VAL A 109 -6.04 7.25 0.52
N LEU A 110 -5.56 8.10 -0.39
CA LEU A 110 -4.59 9.18 -0.12
C LEU A 110 -5.20 10.60 -0.18
N SER A 111 -6.41 10.73 -0.72
CA SER A 111 -7.13 12.00 -0.83
C SER A 111 -8.02 12.29 0.36
N ARG A 112 -8.33 13.55 0.63
CA ARG A 112 -9.33 13.96 1.65
C ARG A 112 -10.72 13.36 1.40
N GLN A 113 -11.00 13.03 0.14
CA GLN A 113 -12.25 12.41 -0.27
C GLN A 113 -11.98 11.22 -1.17
N ALA A 114 -12.71 10.15 -0.93
CA ALA A 114 -12.72 8.99 -1.78
C ALA A 114 -13.65 9.24 -2.98
N ASN A 115 -13.07 9.62 -4.11
CA ASN A 115 -13.79 9.86 -5.37
C ASN A 115 -13.22 9.00 -6.50
N LEU A 116 -12.93 7.74 -6.18
CA LEU A 116 -12.44 6.76 -7.15
C LEU A 116 -13.22 5.46 -7.04
N ARG A 117 -13.28 4.74 -8.14
CA ARG A 117 -13.68 3.34 -8.22
C ARG A 117 -12.56 2.57 -8.87
N LEU A 118 -12.22 1.45 -8.27
CA LEU A 118 -11.26 0.50 -8.80
C LEU A 118 -11.96 -0.83 -9.03
N SER A 119 -11.84 -1.36 -10.24
CA SER A 119 -12.52 -2.60 -10.66
C SER A 119 -11.51 -3.57 -11.25
N TYR A 120 -11.71 -4.86 -10.93
CA TYR A 120 -11.00 -5.98 -11.54
C TYR A 120 -11.91 -6.70 -12.53
N ASP A 121 -11.32 -7.33 -13.54
CA ASP A 121 -12.06 -8.16 -14.51
C ASP A 121 -12.77 -9.37 -13.86
N THR A 122 -12.36 -9.76 -12.65
CA THR A 122 -13.01 -10.80 -11.84
C THR A 122 -14.34 -10.34 -11.23
N GLY A 123 -14.72 -9.07 -11.39
CA GLY A 123 -15.92 -8.47 -10.79
C GLY A 123 -15.72 -7.92 -9.39
N VAL A 124 -14.53 -8.05 -8.79
CA VAL A 124 -14.20 -7.39 -7.53
C VAL A 124 -14.14 -5.88 -7.77
N GLN A 125 -14.80 -5.12 -6.88
CA GLN A 125 -14.83 -3.66 -6.94
C GLN A 125 -14.50 -3.07 -5.57
N TRP A 126 -13.71 -2.01 -5.59
CA TRP A 126 -13.45 -1.14 -4.43
C TRP A 126 -13.88 0.28 -4.79
N GLN A 127 -14.82 0.83 -4.02
CA GLN A 127 -15.30 2.19 -4.16
C GLN A 127 -15.37 2.78 -2.74
N PRO A 128 -14.24 3.28 -2.22
CA PRO A 128 -14.20 3.80 -0.86
C PRO A 128 -15.22 4.93 -0.68
N ALA A 129 -15.93 4.92 0.43
CA ALA A 129 -16.85 5.99 0.83
C ALA A 129 -16.18 7.02 1.75
N GLU A 130 -15.06 6.62 2.37
CA GLU A 130 -14.31 7.40 3.34
C GLU A 130 -12.81 7.37 3.04
N SER A 131 -12.06 8.27 3.70
CA SER A 131 -10.61 8.33 3.62
C SER A 131 -10.01 8.22 5.02
N ALA A 132 -8.97 7.41 5.14
CA ALA A 132 -8.13 7.35 6.34
C ALA A 132 -7.09 8.49 6.39
N ALA A 133 -6.91 9.23 5.29
CA ALA A 133 -5.97 10.34 5.21
C ALA A 133 -6.54 11.58 5.89
N VAL A 134 -6.22 11.75 7.18
CA VAL A 134 -6.55 12.95 7.95
C VAL A 134 -5.42 13.97 7.83
N PHE A 135 -5.73 15.13 7.26
CA PHE A 135 -4.77 16.20 7.04
C PHE A 135 -4.74 17.17 8.22
N HIS A 136 -3.53 17.50 8.67
CA HIS A 136 -3.25 18.43 9.75
C HIS A 136 -2.34 19.55 9.26
N GLN A 137 -2.58 20.77 9.72
CA GLN A 137 -1.70 21.90 9.42
C GLN A 137 -0.32 21.72 10.09
N ILE A 138 0.75 22.10 9.39
CA ILE A 138 2.10 22.17 9.95
C ILE A 138 2.29 23.54 10.60
N GLU A 139 2.16 23.60 11.93
CA GLU A 139 2.21 24.84 12.70
C GLU A 139 3.61 25.43 12.84
N GLY A 140 3.68 26.76 13.01
CA GLY A 140 4.93 27.49 13.25
C GLY A 140 5.90 27.40 12.07
N THR A 141 5.38 27.45 10.85
CA THR A 141 6.17 27.41 9.60
C THR A 141 5.91 28.64 8.75
N ASP A 142 6.90 29.00 7.94
CA ASP A 142 6.71 30.00 6.89
C ASP A 142 5.68 29.48 5.87
N PRO A 143 4.85 30.36 5.29
CA PRO A 143 3.91 29.96 4.26
C PRO A 143 4.63 29.31 3.05
N PRO A 144 3.94 28.47 2.27
CA PRO A 144 4.48 27.94 1.03
C PRO A 144 5.00 29.05 0.11
N SER A 145 6.25 28.93 -0.33
CA SER A 145 6.84 29.90 -1.25
C SER A 145 6.10 29.93 -2.60
N PRO A 146 6.00 31.09 -3.27
CA PRO A 146 5.47 31.14 -4.64
C PRO A 146 6.38 30.41 -5.65
N ASN A 147 7.69 30.33 -5.38
CA ASN A 147 8.64 29.61 -6.23
C ASN A 147 8.58 28.09 -5.97
N PRO A 148 8.29 27.25 -6.99
CA PRO A 148 8.19 25.80 -6.83
C PRO A 148 9.47 25.11 -6.37
N ALA A 149 10.65 25.59 -6.75
CA ALA A 149 11.92 25.00 -6.32
C ALA A 149 12.17 25.24 -4.82
N VAL A 150 11.76 26.42 -4.31
CA VAL A 150 11.82 26.72 -2.87
C VAL A 150 10.82 25.86 -2.10
N ARG A 151 9.59 25.68 -2.61
CA ARG A 151 8.59 24.78 -1.99
C ARG A 151 9.09 23.36 -1.84
N LEU A 152 9.80 22.81 -2.83
CA LEU A 152 10.40 21.49 -2.70
C LEU A 152 11.41 21.42 -1.54
N ARG A 153 12.20 22.48 -1.32
CA ARG A 153 13.11 22.53 -0.18
C ARG A 153 12.34 22.58 1.14
N GLN A 154 11.27 23.37 1.22
CA GLN A 154 10.36 23.41 2.37
C GLN A 154 9.76 22.01 2.65
N ILE A 155 9.19 21.35 1.64
CA ILE A 155 8.64 19.99 1.74
C ILE A 155 9.68 19.01 2.29
N LYS A 156 10.90 19.01 1.74
CA LYS A 156 11.97 18.11 2.22
C LYS A 156 12.40 18.41 3.66
N HIS A 157 12.46 19.69 4.03
CA HIS A 157 12.73 20.10 5.40
C HIS A 157 11.63 19.61 6.34
N PHE A 158 10.35 19.80 6.00
CA PHE A 158 9.25 19.31 6.84
C PHE A 158 9.25 17.80 6.95
N ALA A 159 9.49 17.07 5.85
CA ALA A 159 9.61 15.61 5.88
C ALA A 159 10.67 15.11 6.87
N SER A 160 11.74 15.86 7.12
CA SER A 160 12.75 15.49 8.14
C SER A 160 12.30 15.67 9.59
N LEU A 161 11.17 16.36 9.83
CA LEU A 161 10.57 16.54 11.16
C LEU A 161 9.65 15.39 11.55
N PHE A 162 9.39 14.45 10.64
CA PHE A 162 8.51 13.32 10.86
C PHE A 162 9.30 12.01 11.02
N SER A 163 8.78 11.13 11.87
CA SER A 163 9.23 9.75 12.01
C SER A 163 8.02 8.81 12.00
N ALA A 164 8.27 7.52 11.76
CA ALA A 164 7.26 6.48 11.86
C ALA A 164 7.86 5.22 12.45
N THR A 165 7.03 4.45 13.16
CA THR A 165 7.42 3.22 13.83
C THR A 165 6.43 2.13 13.43
N LEU A 166 6.95 0.99 12.98
CA LEU A 166 6.21 -0.27 12.97
C LEU A 166 6.18 -0.75 14.41
N VAL A 167 5.00 -0.74 15.04
CA VAL A 167 4.83 -1.23 16.41
C VAL A 167 4.91 -2.75 16.43
N GLY A 168 4.37 -3.42 15.41
CA GLY A 168 4.57 -4.85 15.20
C GLY A 168 3.48 -5.55 14.39
N PHE A 169 3.85 -6.73 13.87
CA PHE A 169 3.00 -7.79 13.33
C PHE A 169 2.84 -8.94 14.33
N ASN A 170 3.66 -9.03 15.38
CA ASN A 170 3.46 -10.00 16.46
C ASN A 170 2.44 -9.49 17.49
N SER A 171 1.93 -10.36 18.36
CA SER A 171 0.98 -9.96 19.41
C SER A 171 1.66 -9.30 20.61
N ASP A 172 2.96 -9.52 20.75
CA ASP A 172 3.81 -9.03 21.85
C ASP A 172 4.71 -7.86 21.43
N ASP A 173 4.49 -7.31 20.22
CA ASP A 173 5.28 -6.24 19.61
C ASP A 173 6.80 -6.53 19.57
N SER A 174 7.20 -7.81 19.58
CA SER A 174 8.61 -8.24 19.53
C SER A 174 9.32 -7.83 18.25
N ASP A 175 8.58 -7.51 17.19
CA ASP A 175 9.05 -7.06 15.89
C ASP A 175 8.92 -5.53 15.70
N ARG A 176 8.80 -4.79 16.80
CA ARG A 176 8.82 -3.32 16.78
C ARG A 176 10.09 -2.77 16.14
N GLN A 177 9.95 -1.81 15.23
CA GLN A 177 11.06 -1.21 14.51
C GLN A 177 10.80 0.26 14.15
N GLU A 178 11.82 1.11 14.34
CA GLU A 178 11.83 2.46 13.78
C GLU A 178 12.03 2.40 12.27
N LEU A 179 11.12 3.04 11.52
CA LEU A 179 11.13 2.95 10.08
C LEU A 179 12.03 4.01 9.47
N ARG A 180 12.80 3.60 8.46
CA ARG A 180 13.66 4.52 7.73
C ARG A 180 12.82 5.32 6.75
N ARG A 181 12.84 6.65 6.82
CA ARG A 181 12.26 7.49 5.78
C ARG A 181 13.11 7.45 4.51
N MET A 182 12.49 7.30 3.34
CA MET A 182 13.18 7.52 2.07
C MET A 182 13.55 9.02 1.91
N PRO A 183 14.80 9.34 1.52
CA PRO A 183 15.25 10.74 1.47
C PRO A 183 14.61 11.53 0.32
N THR A 184 14.28 10.85 -0.77
CA THR A 184 13.60 11.41 -1.95
C THR A 184 12.11 11.10 -1.87
N PRO A 185 11.22 12.05 -2.21
CA PRO A 185 9.80 11.73 -2.33
C PRO A 185 9.58 10.69 -3.42
N LEU A 186 8.69 9.73 -3.17
CA LEU A 186 8.27 8.74 -4.16
C LEU A 186 7.55 9.40 -5.33
N TYR A 187 6.79 10.45 -5.05
CA TYR A 187 6.08 11.22 -6.06
C TYR A 187 5.95 12.66 -5.62
N ARG A 188 6.25 13.58 -6.53
CA ARG A 188 5.99 15.02 -6.35
C ARG A 188 4.98 15.45 -7.39
N TYR A 189 4.04 16.29 -6.99
CA TYR A 189 3.00 16.81 -7.87
C TYR A 189 2.80 18.30 -7.68
N GLN A 190 2.41 18.94 -8.78
CA GLN A 190 1.85 20.28 -8.79
C GLN A 190 0.49 20.17 -9.44
N VAL A 191 -0.52 20.78 -8.83
CA VAL A 191 -1.87 20.71 -9.38
C VAL A 191 -2.14 21.96 -10.19
N PRO A 192 -2.42 21.84 -11.50
CA PRO A 192 -2.68 22.99 -12.37
C PRO A 192 -3.95 23.77 -11.99
N SER A 193 -4.94 23.05 -11.44
CA SER A 193 -6.26 23.56 -11.04
C SER A 193 -6.50 23.35 -9.54
N PRO A 194 -5.90 24.15 -8.65
CA PRO A 194 -6.05 23.99 -7.20
C PRO A 194 -7.51 23.98 -6.75
N GLU A 195 -8.40 24.75 -7.38
CA GLU A 195 -9.83 24.78 -7.08
C GLU A 195 -10.51 23.41 -7.20
N LYS A 196 -10.07 22.58 -8.16
CA LYS A 196 -10.56 21.21 -8.34
C LYS A 196 -9.92 20.23 -7.36
N ALA A 197 -8.72 20.54 -6.89
CA ALA A 197 -8.02 19.75 -5.87
C ALA A 197 -8.10 20.37 -4.47
N ARG A 198 -9.21 21.06 -4.16
CA ARG A 198 -9.49 21.59 -2.80
C ARG A 198 -8.37 22.48 -2.25
N GLY A 199 -7.81 23.32 -3.10
CA GLY A 199 -6.74 24.25 -2.77
C GLY A 199 -5.34 23.67 -2.86
N VAL A 200 -5.15 22.38 -3.15
CA VAL A 200 -3.80 21.80 -3.27
C VAL A 200 -3.05 22.44 -4.44
N VAL A 201 -1.84 22.95 -4.20
CA VAL A 201 -1.01 23.62 -5.23
C VAL A 201 0.24 22.82 -5.57
N ASP A 202 0.91 22.27 -4.57
CA ASP A 202 2.15 21.49 -4.69
C ASP A 202 2.14 20.46 -3.56
N GLY A 203 2.77 19.31 -3.77
CA GLY A 203 2.85 18.31 -2.74
C GLY A 203 3.81 17.20 -3.08
N ALA A 204 4.09 16.38 -2.08
CA ALA A 204 4.89 15.19 -2.26
C ALA A 204 4.44 14.07 -1.32
N VAL A 205 4.69 12.83 -1.76
CA VAL A 205 4.52 11.62 -0.95
C VAL A 205 5.89 11.03 -0.64
N PHE A 206 6.16 10.78 0.62
CA PHE A 206 7.33 10.04 1.11
C PHE A 206 6.89 8.69 1.66
N ALA A 207 7.82 7.73 1.70
CA ALA A 207 7.61 6.47 2.39
C ALA A 207 8.56 6.33 3.59
N PHE A 208 8.04 5.75 4.65
CA PHE A 208 8.81 5.14 5.72
C PHE A 208 8.79 3.63 5.49
N VAL A 209 9.98 3.04 5.46
CA VAL A 209 10.17 1.67 4.97
C VAL A 209 10.82 0.76 6.03
N GLN A 210 10.42 -0.51 6.01
CA GLN A 210 11.17 -1.63 6.58
C GLN A 210 12.01 -2.26 5.47
N GLY A 211 13.33 -2.27 5.58
CA GLY A 211 14.20 -2.55 4.44
C GLY A 211 13.94 -1.53 3.32
N ASN A 212 13.24 -1.93 2.25
CA ASN A 212 12.70 -1.05 1.19
C ASN A 212 11.17 -1.12 1.02
N ASP A 213 10.49 -1.94 1.83
CA ASP A 213 9.04 -2.14 1.81
C ASP A 213 8.32 -0.96 2.49
N PRO A 214 7.43 -0.24 1.79
CA PRO A 214 6.71 0.89 2.37
C PRO A 214 5.69 0.42 3.41
N GLU A 215 5.83 0.92 4.64
CA GLU A 215 4.92 0.64 5.75
C GLU A 215 3.98 1.82 6.02
N VAL A 216 4.51 3.05 5.91
CA VAL A 216 3.77 4.30 6.13
C VAL A 216 4.08 5.27 5.01
N LEU A 217 3.04 5.89 4.46
CA LEU A 217 3.14 7.01 3.54
C LEU A 217 2.92 8.32 4.29
N LEU A 218 3.73 9.33 3.95
CA LEU A 218 3.59 10.70 4.43
C LEU A 218 3.32 11.62 3.26
N LEU A 219 2.17 12.27 3.30
CA LEU A 219 1.80 13.33 2.38
C LEU A 219 2.14 14.68 3.02
N ILE A 220 2.74 15.58 2.24
CA ILE A 220 2.93 16.99 2.61
C ILE A 220 2.44 17.82 1.43
N GLU A 221 1.51 18.73 1.71
CA GLU A 221 0.82 19.54 0.70
C GLU A 221 0.87 21.03 1.03
N ALA A 222 1.17 21.84 0.02
CA ALA A 222 0.89 23.27 0.04
C ALA A 222 -0.58 23.45 -0.34
N ILE A 223 -1.35 23.99 0.60
CA ILE A 223 -2.77 24.29 0.42
C ILE A 223 -2.91 25.80 0.24
N ARG A 224 -3.83 26.19 -0.65
CA ARG A 224 -4.30 27.55 -0.82
C ARG A 224 -5.76 27.61 -0.40
N ASP A 225 -6.04 28.36 0.64
CA ASP A 225 -7.38 28.71 1.08
C ASP A 225 -7.59 30.22 0.89
N ASN A 226 -8.61 30.62 0.13
CA ASN A 226 -8.86 32.02 -0.18
C ASN A 226 -7.61 32.73 -0.77
N GLN A 227 -6.94 33.57 0.04
CA GLN A 227 -5.73 34.33 -0.29
C GLN A 227 -4.50 33.91 0.52
N THR A 228 -4.62 32.94 1.42
CA THR A 228 -3.52 32.42 2.22
C THR A 228 -3.02 31.10 1.67
N MET A 229 -1.79 30.76 2.03
CA MET A 229 -1.23 29.45 1.77
C MET A 229 -0.63 28.91 3.06
N HIS A 230 -0.84 27.63 3.31
CA HIS A 230 -0.27 26.91 4.45
C HIS A 230 0.18 25.51 4.04
N TRP A 231 0.92 24.87 4.93
CA TRP A 231 1.34 23.49 4.74
C TRP A 231 0.43 22.57 5.56
N GLU A 232 0.02 21.46 4.95
CA GLU A 232 -0.64 20.36 5.62
C GLU A 232 0.15 19.07 5.44
N TYR A 233 -0.06 18.11 6.35
CA TYR A 233 0.47 16.76 6.25
C TYR A 233 -0.59 15.72 6.61
N ALA A 234 -0.41 14.50 6.10
CA ALA A 234 -1.19 13.34 6.52
C ALA A 234 -0.30 12.09 6.51
N PHE A 235 -0.57 11.18 7.44
CA PHE A 235 -0.04 9.82 7.39
C PHE A 235 -1.11 8.88 6.84
N VAL A 236 -0.69 7.90 6.05
CA VAL A 236 -1.53 6.81 5.56
C VAL A 236 -0.75 5.51 5.69
N ARG A 237 -1.43 4.42 6.02
CA ARG A 237 -0.80 3.10 6.06
C ARG A 237 -0.44 2.63 4.64
N ALA A 238 0.55 1.76 4.53
CA ALA A 238 0.87 0.99 3.33
C ALA A 238 1.13 -0.49 3.63
N SER A 239 0.75 -0.92 4.84
CA SER A 239 0.81 -2.30 5.29
C SER A 239 -0.27 -2.61 6.32
N SER A 240 -0.44 -3.88 6.63
CA SER A 240 -1.36 -4.39 7.66
C SER A 240 -0.80 -4.40 9.09
N GLY A 241 0.42 -3.88 9.33
CA GLY A 241 1.03 -3.83 10.66
C GLY A 241 0.39 -2.80 11.60
N SER A 242 0.69 -2.86 12.89
CA SER A 242 0.40 -1.74 13.80
C SER A 242 1.44 -0.64 13.61
N LEU A 243 1.00 0.60 13.41
CA LEU A 243 1.85 1.70 12.95
C LEU A 243 1.63 2.96 13.78
N THR A 244 2.69 3.75 13.98
CA THR A 244 2.58 5.10 14.52
C THR A 244 3.36 6.10 13.66
N GLY A 245 2.86 7.33 13.62
CA GLY A 245 3.47 8.46 12.93
C GLY A 245 3.63 9.60 13.91
N SER A 246 4.82 10.21 13.92
CA SER A 246 5.18 11.28 14.85
C SER A 246 5.62 12.54 14.12
N TYR A 247 5.27 13.69 14.67
CA TYR A 247 5.74 15.02 14.25
C TYR A 247 6.51 15.66 15.41
N ARG A 248 7.78 16.03 15.17
CA ARG A 248 8.67 16.62 16.20
C ARG A 248 8.70 15.81 17.51
N GLY A 249 8.72 14.48 17.39
CA GLY A 249 8.78 13.54 18.52
C GLY A 249 7.45 13.29 19.25
N THR A 250 6.34 13.91 18.81
CA THR A 250 5.00 13.64 19.36
C THR A 250 4.22 12.75 18.41
N VAL A 251 3.64 11.66 18.91
CA VAL A 251 2.77 10.76 18.11
C VAL A 251 1.50 11.51 17.75
N THR A 252 1.27 11.75 16.45
CA THR A 252 0.09 12.43 15.92
C THR A 252 -0.82 11.52 15.11
N TRP A 253 -0.36 10.31 14.76
CA TRP A 253 -1.12 9.34 14.00
C TRP A 253 -0.87 7.90 14.49
N ARG A 254 -1.91 7.07 14.40
CA ARG A 254 -1.87 5.63 14.70
C ARG A 254 -2.70 4.87 13.68
N ALA A 255 -2.27 3.68 13.32
CA ALA A 255 -3.09 2.69 12.62
C ALA A 255 -3.00 1.35 13.33
N GLU A 256 -4.16 0.77 13.58
CA GLU A 256 -4.26 -0.55 14.20
C GLU A 256 -3.79 -1.65 13.25
N LYS A 257 -3.38 -2.76 13.86
CA LYS A 257 -3.01 -4.00 13.17
C LYS A 257 -4.21 -4.60 12.46
N PHE A 258 -3.98 -5.22 11.30
CA PHE A 258 -4.98 -5.96 10.52
C PHE A 258 -6.28 -5.15 10.33
N PRO A 259 -6.22 -4.03 9.57
CA PRO A 259 -7.42 -3.26 9.28
C PRO A 259 -8.47 -4.16 8.64
N PRO A 260 -9.77 -3.84 8.79
CA PRO A 260 -10.79 -4.45 7.94
C PRO A 260 -10.42 -4.26 6.48
N ASP A 261 -10.18 -5.36 5.75
CA ASP A 261 -9.61 -5.36 4.41
C ASP A 261 -10.55 -5.96 3.36
N SER A 262 -11.70 -6.46 3.78
CA SER A 262 -12.71 -7.06 2.90
C SER A 262 -13.93 -6.16 2.67
N ASN A 263 -13.94 -4.94 3.22
CA ASN A 263 -15.03 -3.99 3.05
C ASN A 263 -14.83 -3.13 1.78
N PRO A 264 -15.59 -3.33 0.70
CA PRO A 264 -15.35 -2.65 -0.58
C PRO A 264 -15.64 -1.14 -0.54
N ILE A 265 -16.22 -0.62 0.54
CA ILE A 265 -16.45 0.82 0.76
C ILE A 265 -15.53 1.43 1.83
N GLY A 266 -14.67 0.62 2.46
CA GLY A 266 -13.71 1.10 3.46
C GLY A 266 -12.55 1.87 2.81
N SER A 267 -11.87 2.70 3.59
CA SER A 267 -10.67 3.43 3.14
C SER A 267 -9.45 2.54 2.87
N HIS A 268 -9.48 1.31 3.38
CA HIS A 268 -8.50 0.26 3.14
C HIS A 268 -9.22 -0.97 2.57
N PHE A 269 -8.60 -1.66 1.61
CA PHE A 269 -9.14 -2.89 1.03
C PHE A 269 -7.99 -3.76 0.53
N THR A 270 -8.15 -5.09 0.56
CA THR A 270 -7.16 -6.02 0.03
C THR A 270 -7.81 -6.97 -0.96
N VAL A 271 -7.28 -7.00 -2.18
CA VAL A 271 -7.62 -8.02 -3.17
C VAL A 271 -6.55 -9.10 -3.17
N ARG A 272 -6.98 -10.36 -3.12
CA ARG A 272 -6.10 -11.53 -3.15
C ARG A 272 -6.38 -12.35 -4.39
N GLN A 273 -5.37 -12.55 -5.23
CA GLN A 273 -5.47 -13.35 -6.44
C GLN A 273 -4.54 -14.56 -6.32
N PRO A 274 -5.05 -15.79 -6.38
CA PRO A 274 -4.20 -16.99 -6.33
C PRO A 274 -3.19 -16.98 -7.49
N PHE A 275 -1.98 -17.46 -7.24
CA PHE A 275 -1.00 -17.62 -8.32
C PHE A 275 -1.53 -18.56 -9.43
N GLY A 276 -1.30 -18.19 -10.70
CA GLY A 276 -1.55 -19.05 -11.86
C GLY A 276 -3.02 -19.17 -12.29
N LYS A 277 -3.90 -18.25 -11.90
CA LYS A 277 -5.27 -18.13 -12.41
C LYS A 277 -5.43 -16.95 -13.35
#